data_AF-A0A6P1IFQ8-F1
#
_entry.id   AF-A0A6P1IFQ8-F1
#
_cell.length_a   1.000
_cell.length_b   1.000
_cell.length_c   1.000
_cell.angle_alpha   90.00
_cell.angle_beta   90.00
_cell.angle_gamma   90.00
#
_symmetry.space_group_name_H-M   'P 1'
#
loop_
_entity.id
_entity.type
_entity.pdbx_description
1 polymer ?
#
loop_
_entity_poly.entity_id
_entity_poly.type
_entity_poly.pdbx_seq_one_letter_code
_entity_poly.pdbx_strand_id
1 'polypeptide(L)'
;MNTTIRHATTALCLGSSLLLGACSTTTPKLDASFGKALRDARANQTLNPKASENKDPVLGIDGQAGVAAQGRYQDSFRAPPKTFEVNSIGGSLSGN
;
A
#
# COMPACT_ATOMS: atom_id res chain seq x y z
N MET A 1 19.92 55.90 -18.75
CA MET A 1 20.03 55.17 -17.46
C MET A 1 18.76 54.43 -17.06
N ASN A 2 17.55 54.96 -17.31
CA ASN A 2 16.30 54.32 -16.84
C ASN A 2 15.82 53.14 -17.72
N THR A 3 16.17 53.12 -19.01
CA THR A 3 15.81 52.03 -19.94
C THR A 3 16.71 50.81 -19.79
N THR A 4 18.01 51.00 -19.57
CA THR A 4 19.00 49.94 -19.32
C THR A 4 18.71 49.14 -18.05
N ILE A 5 18.21 49.79 -17.00
CA ILE A 5 17.81 49.12 -15.75
C ILE A 5 16.55 48.27 -15.98
N ARG A 6 15.57 48.76 -16.75
CA ARG A 6 14.34 48.00 -17.08
C ARG A 6 14.63 46.75 -17.92
N HIS A 7 15.61 46.82 -18.82
CA HIS A 7 16.08 45.67 -19.59
C HIS A 7 16.84 44.65 -18.73
N ALA A 8 17.63 45.12 -17.76
CA ALA A 8 18.33 44.25 -16.82
C ALA A 8 17.35 43.50 -15.89
N THR A 9 16.30 44.17 -15.39
CA THR A 9 15.29 43.54 -14.54
C THR A 9 14.43 42.52 -15.30
N THR A 10 14.06 42.81 -16.54
CA THR A 10 13.30 41.84 -17.37
C THR A 10 14.15 40.62 -17.72
N ALA A 11 15.43 40.80 -18.05
CA ALA A 11 16.35 39.69 -18.29
C ALA A 11 16.52 38.79 -17.05
N LEU A 12 16.60 39.38 -15.86
CA LEU A 12 16.72 38.64 -14.60
C LEU A 12 15.45 37.82 -14.28
N CYS A 13 14.26 38.38 -14.48
CA CYS A 13 13.00 37.67 -14.26
C CYS A 13 12.77 36.52 -15.24
N LEU A 14 13.09 36.73 -16.52
CA LEU A 14 13.00 35.68 -17.54
C LEU A 14 14.02 34.55 -17.29
N GLY A 15 15.28 34.91 -16.96
CA GLY A 15 16.31 33.93 -16.60
C GLY A 15 15.93 33.08 -15.39
N SER A 16 15.35 33.70 -14.36
CA SER A 16 14.89 32.99 -13.16
C SER A 16 13.79 31.98 -13.49
N SER A 17 12.82 32.36 -14.33
CA SER A 17 11.71 31.50 -14.73
C SER A 17 12.16 30.25 -15.52
N LEU A 18 13.15 30.41 -16.39
CA LEU A 18 13.77 29.31 -17.16
C LEU A 18 14.56 28.34 -16.26
N LEU A 19 15.23 28.85 -15.23
CA LEU A 19 15.95 28.03 -14.26
C LEU A 19 15.02 27.18 -13.38
N LEU A 20 13.82 27.67 -13.03
CA LEU A 20 12.82 26.87 -12.31
C LEU A 20 12.15 25.81 -13.20
N GLY A 21 11.94 26.10 -14.49
CA GLY A 21 11.36 25.15 -15.45
C GLY A 21 12.26 23.93 -15.72
N ALA A 22 13.57 24.06 -15.56
CA ALA A 22 14.54 22.97 -15.71
C ALA A 22 14.44 21.88 -14.62
N CYS A 23 13.75 22.18 -13.50
CA CYS A 23 13.52 21.23 -12.40
C CYS A 23 12.20 20.43 -12.57
N SER A 24 11.34 20.84 -13.51
CA SER A 24 10.13 20.08 -13.90
C SER A 24 10.47 19.11 -15.04
N THR A 25 11.43 18.22 -14.80
CA THR A 25 11.67 17.12 -15.72
C THR A 25 10.42 16.24 -15.76
N THR A 26 10.03 15.80 -16.95
CA THR A 26 9.13 14.65 -17.11
C THR A 26 9.56 13.57 -16.11
N THR A 27 8.61 12.88 -15.47
CA THR A 27 8.88 11.92 -14.40
C THR A 27 8.85 10.47 -14.92
N PRO A 28 9.66 10.08 -15.92
CA PRO A 28 9.50 8.79 -16.58
C PRO A 28 9.87 7.63 -15.64
N LYS A 29 10.73 7.86 -14.65
CA LYS A 29 11.05 6.86 -13.62
C LYS A 29 9.89 6.61 -12.66
N LEU A 30 9.17 7.67 -12.28
CA LEU A 30 8.02 7.59 -11.38
C LEU A 30 6.84 6.91 -12.07
N ASP A 31 6.54 7.32 -13.31
CA ASP A 31 5.47 6.75 -14.12
C ASP A 31 5.73 5.27 -14.43
N ALA A 32 6.96 4.92 -14.83
CA ALA A 32 7.35 3.53 -15.07
C ALA A 32 7.26 2.63 -13.82
N SER A 33 7.44 3.21 -12.62
CA SER A 33 7.41 2.46 -11.36
C SER A 33 6.05 2.53 -10.67
N PHE A 34 5.06 3.21 -11.27
CA PHE A 34 3.76 3.39 -10.65
C PHE A 34 3.10 2.03 -10.36
N GLY A 35 2.68 1.85 -9.11
CA GLY A 35 2.07 0.60 -8.63
C GLY A 35 3.03 -0.59 -8.44
N LYS A 36 4.36 -0.40 -8.57
CA LYS A 36 5.34 -1.49 -8.38
C LYS A 36 5.21 -2.12 -7.00
N ALA A 37 5.16 -1.31 -5.93
CA ALA A 37 5.02 -1.79 -4.56
C ALA A 37 3.76 -2.63 -4.36
N LEU A 38 2.63 -2.26 -4.98
CA LEU A 38 1.39 -3.03 -4.90
C LEU A 38 1.50 -4.36 -5.65
N ARG A 39 2.11 -4.36 -6.85
CA ARG A 39 2.35 -5.61 -7.60
C ARG A 39 3.26 -6.56 -6.83
N ASP A 40 4.31 -6.03 -6.20
CA ASP A 40 5.23 -6.80 -5.35
C ASP A 40 4.49 -7.37 -4.13
N ALA A 41 3.69 -6.55 -3.44
CA ALA A 41 2.89 -7.01 -2.29
C ALA A 41 1.89 -8.09 -2.69
N ARG A 42 1.19 -7.92 -3.82
CA ARG A 42 0.27 -8.94 -4.33
C ARG A 42 1.00 -10.22 -4.70
N ALA A 43 2.16 -10.15 -5.33
CA ALA A 43 2.96 -11.33 -5.66
C ALA A 43 3.37 -12.10 -4.39
N ASN A 44 3.77 -11.39 -3.34
CA ASN A 44 4.11 -11.98 -2.05
C ASN A 44 2.91 -12.57 -1.30
N GLN A 45 1.71 -12.02 -1.50
CA GLN A 45 0.47 -12.51 -0.89
C GLN A 45 -0.23 -13.60 -1.72
N THR A 46 0.18 -13.80 -2.98
CA THR A 46 -0.42 -14.79 -3.86
C THR A 46 0.18 -16.16 -3.57
N LEU A 47 -0.59 -17.01 -2.88
CA LEU A 47 -0.17 -18.37 -2.52
C LEU A 47 0.05 -19.26 -3.75
N ASN A 48 -0.85 -19.19 -4.74
CA ASN A 48 -0.76 -19.97 -5.97
C ASN A 48 -1.18 -19.12 -7.19
N PRO A 49 -0.21 -18.59 -7.98
CA PRO A 49 -0.50 -17.81 -9.18
C PRO A 49 -1.23 -18.58 -10.29
N LYS A 50 -1.16 -19.91 -10.29
CA LYS A 50 -1.79 -20.79 -11.30
C LYS A 50 -3.07 -21.45 -10.79
N ALA A 51 -3.66 -20.95 -9.68
CA ALA A 51 -4.84 -21.55 -9.08
C ALA A 51 -6.02 -21.71 -10.06
N SER A 52 -6.17 -20.81 -11.03
CA SER A 52 -7.22 -20.86 -12.05
C SER A 52 -7.06 -22.01 -13.06
N GLU A 53 -5.87 -22.58 -13.21
CA GLU A 53 -5.63 -23.73 -14.08
C GLU A 53 -6.05 -25.05 -13.40
N ASN A 54 -6.17 -25.05 -12.07
CA ASN A 54 -6.60 -26.22 -11.32
C ASN A 54 -8.11 -26.46 -11.51
N LYS A 55 -8.46 -27.63 -12.05
CA LYS A 55 -9.85 -28.08 -12.24
C LYS A 55 -10.33 -29.04 -11.15
N ASP A 56 -9.45 -29.40 -10.22
CA ASP A 56 -9.82 -30.25 -9.10
C ASP A 56 -10.93 -29.58 -8.28
N PRO A 57 -11.93 -30.34 -7.81
CA PRO A 57 -12.95 -29.81 -6.94
C PRO A 57 -12.28 -29.27 -5.67
N VAL A 58 -12.68 -28.07 -5.25
CA VAL A 58 -12.24 -27.52 -3.95
C VAL A 58 -12.71 -28.48 -2.86
N LEU A 59 -11.77 -29.00 -2.08
CA LEU A 59 -12.08 -29.72 -0.84
C LEU A 59 -12.70 -28.72 0.12
N GLY A 60 -14.03 -28.74 0.22
CA GLY A 60 -14.78 -27.90 1.15
C GLY A 60 -14.46 -28.22 2.61
N ILE A 61 -15.10 -27.49 3.52
CA ILE A 61 -15.07 -27.83 4.95
C ILE A 61 -15.77 -29.17 5.21
N ASP A 62 -15.26 -29.98 6.13
CA ASP A 62 -15.99 -31.15 6.57
C ASP A 62 -17.28 -30.75 7.30
N GLY A 63 -18.32 -31.56 7.19
CA GLY A 63 -19.64 -31.22 7.73
C GLY A 63 -19.63 -31.02 9.25
N GLN A 64 -18.79 -31.76 9.98
CA GLN A 64 -18.67 -31.64 11.44
C GLN A 64 -18.00 -30.32 11.82
N ALA A 65 -16.94 -29.91 11.13
CA ALA A 65 -16.30 -28.62 11.31
C ALA A 65 -17.25 -27.48 10.92
N GLY A 66 -18.06 -27.63 9.87
CA GLY A 66 -19.09 -26.66 9.52
C GLY A 66 -20.11 -26.45 10.63
N VAL A 67 -20.62 -27.53 11.22
CA VAL A 67 -21.54 -27.48 12.37
C VAL A 67 -20.86 -26.83 13.58
N ALA A 68 -19.63 -27.24 13.90
CA ALA A 68 -18.88 -26.68 15.02
C ALA A 68 -18.57 -25.19 14.84
N ALA A 69 -18.25 -24.75 13.61
CA ALA A 69 -18.00 -23.35 13.28
C ALA A 69 -19.27 -22.50 13.47
N GLN A 70 -20.41 -22.99 12.98
CA GLN A 70 -21.69 -22.30 13.16
C GLN A 70 -22.12 -22.26 14.63
N GLY A 71 -21.89 -23.33 15.39
CA GLY A 71 -22.11 -23.36 16.84
C GLY A 71 -21.30 -22.30 17.58
N ARG A 72 -19.98 -22.26 17.33
CA ARG A 72 -19.09 -21.23 17.90
C ARG A 72 -19.51 -19.81 17.52
N TYR A 73 -19.96 -19.61 16.29
CA TYR A 73 -20.48 -18.32 15.84
C TYR A 73 -21.69 -17.89 16.68
N GLN A 74 -22.67 -18.77 16.87
CA GLN A 74 -23.82 -18.47 17.72
C GLN A 74 -23.43 -18.23 19.19
N ASP A 75 -22.52 -19.04 19.74
CA ASP A 75 -22.07 -18.92 21.12
C ASP A 75 -21.30 -17.61 21.38
N SER A 76 -20.63 -17.07 20.36
CA SER A 76 -19.95 -15.77 20.44
C SER A 76 -20.89 -14.59 20.73
N PHE A 77 -22.19 -14.72 20.46
CA PHE A 77 -23.20 -13.73 20.81
C PHE A 77 -23.83 -13.97 22.19
N ARG A 78 -23.66 -15.16 22.77
CA ARG A 78 -24.22 -15.53 24.08
C ARG A 78 -23.29 -15.15 25.23
N ALA A 79 -21.98 -15.19 25.00
CA ALA A 79 -20.97 -14.75 25.95
C ALA A 79 -20.01 -13.80 25.23
N PRO A 80 -19.71 -12.61 25.80
CA PRO A 80 -18.62 -11.79 25.27
C PRO A 80 -17.37 -12.68 25.16
N PRO A 81 -16.72 -12.76 23.98
CA PRO A 81 -15.50 -13.53 23.88
C PRO A 81 -14.54 -13.03 24.94
N LYS A 82 -13.92 -13.96 25.68
CA LYS A 82 -12.83 -13.64 26.62
C LYS A 82 -11.88 -12.73 25.84
N THR A 83 -11.58 -11.54 26.35
CA THR A 83 -10.61 -10.64 25.74
C THR A 83 -9.33 -11.45 25.59
N PHE A 84 -9.00 -11.82 24.35
CA PHE A 84 -7.72 -12.45 24.09
C PHE A 84 -6.66 -11.43 24.50
N GLU A 85 -5.70 -11.87 25.31
CA GLU A 85 -4.51 -11.06 25.53
C GLU A 85 -3.90 -10.82 24.14
N VAL A 86 -3.83 -9.55 23.76
CA VAL A 86 -3.12 -9.14 22.55
C VAL A 86 -1.67 -9.51 22.80
N ASN A 87 -1.25 -10.68 22.32
CA ASN A 87 0.16 -10.99 22.25
C ASN A 87 0.70 -10.05 21.16
N SER A 88 1.25 -8.91 21.59
CA SER A 88 1.75 -7.84 20.72
C SER A 88 2.68 -8.42 19.66
N ILE A 89 2.16 -8.59 18.44
CA ILE A 89 2.95 -8.73 17.22
C ILE A 89 3.49 -7.32 16.94
N GLY A 90 4.49 -6.92 17.72
CA GLY A 90 5.01 -5.56 17.77
C GLY A 90 5.82 -5.40 19.04
N GLY A 91 7.04 -5.95 19.02
CA GLY A 91 7.95 -5.87 20.16
C GLY A 91 8.12 -4.42 20.65
N SER A 92 7.88 -4.20 21.94
CA SER A 92 8.37 -3.00 22.62
C SER A 92 9.74 -3.30 23.19
N LEU A 93 10.77 -2.93 22.43
CA LEU A 93 12.04 -2.49 22.99
C LEU A 93 11.75 -1.17 23.71
N SER A 94 11.85 -1.11 25.04
CA SER A 94 12.32 0.09 25.76
C SER A 94 12.39 -0.20 27.26
N GLY A 95 13.54 0.10 27.84
CA GLY A 95 13.93 -0.29 29.19
C GLY A 95 13.33 0.53 30.32
N ASN A 96 13.44 -0.07 31.51
CA ASN A 96 14.14 0.52 32.63
C ASN A 96 14.85 -0.61 33.41
#